data_AF-A0A142WQG6-F1
#
_entry.id   AF-A0A142WQG6-F1
#
_cell.length_a   1.000
_cell.length_b   1.000
_cell.length_c   1.000
_cell.angle_alpha   90.00
_cell.angle_beta   90.00
_cell.angle_gamma   90.00
#
_symmetry.space_group_name_H-M   'P 1'
#
loop_
_entity.id
_entity.type
_entity.pdbx_description
1 polymer ?
#
loop_
_entity_poly.entity_id
_entity_poly.type
_entity_poly.pdbx_seq_one_letter_code
_entity_poly.pdbx_strand_id
1 'polypeptide(L)'
;MAFEVVRDRVMMRSAICALSFAGVLALAGCGGSNSVPSPTNVEGPPVIGSKEALKARFQELAQSGEGGSALEGLDAEIKKHVPDPAVQASLLKDFHVLNVSSDAAKNKVLSKRIADKL
;
A
#
# COMPACT_ATOMS: atom_id res chain seq x y z
N MET A 1 24.76 55.52 -20.10
CA MET A 1 23.63 54.56 -20.29
C MET A 1 23.40 53.97 -18.90
N ALA A 2 22.60 54.58 -18.01
CA ALA A 2 21.13 54.44 -17.91
C ALA A 2 20.74 52.95 -17.78
N PHE A 3 19.95 52.43 -16.85
CA PHE A 3 19.15 52.91 -15.72
C PHE A 3 18.58 51.59 -15.08
N GLU A 4 18.40 51.50 -13.75
CA GLU A 4 17.41 50.65 -13.04
C GLU A 4 17.39 49.12 -13.31
N VAL A 5 17.79 48.20 -12.41
CA VAL A 5 17.34 47.93 -11.02
C VAL A 5 15.84 48.18 -10.79
N VAL A 6 15.09 47.08 -10.60
CA VAL A 6 13.81 46.98 -9.88
C VAL A 6 12.51 47.37 -10.61
N ARG A 7 11.51 46.46 -10.47
CA ARG A 7 10.07 46.52 -10.85
C ARG A 7 9.81 46.13 -12.30
N ASP A 8 8.81 45.32 -12.65
CA ASP A 8 7.48 45.08 -12.10
C ASP A 8 6.96 43.81 -12.85
N ARG A 9 6.34 42.79 -12.28
CA ARG A 9 5.46 42.76 -11.13
C ARG A 9 5.45 41.38 -10.46
N VAL A 10 5.64 41.46 -9.15
CA VAL A 10 4.80 40.78 -8.15
C VAL A 10 5.05 39.27 -8.03
N MET A 11 5.57 38.77 -6.93
CA MET A 11 5.85 39.39 -5.65
C MET A 11 6.76 38.41 -4.91
N MET A 12 7.85 38.96 -4.39
CA MET A 12 8.25 38.81 -2.99
C MET A 12 8.36 37.38 -2.45
N ARG A 13 9.47 36.91 -1.91
CA ARG A 13 10.65 37.52 -1.28
C ARG A 13 11.50 36.28 -0.94
N SER A 14 12.72 36.17 -1.44
CA SER A 14 13.92 36.73 -0.80
C SER A 14 14.32 35.99 0.47
N ALA A 15 15.62 35.63 0.50
CA ALA A 15 16.44 35.31 1.68
C ALA A 15 16.14 33.93 2.31
N ILE A 16 16.97 32.91 2.09
CA ILE A 16 18.28 32.76 2.77
C ILE A 16 18.26 33.40 4.15
N CYS A 17 17.97 32.61 5.19
CA CYS A 17 18.49 32.86 6.53
C CYS A 17 18.27 31.62 7.41
N ALA A 18 19.37 31.06 7.91
CA ALA A 18 19.54 30.54 9.28
C ALA A 18 18.46 29.56 9.81
N LEU A 19 18.76 28.29 10.01
CA LEU A 19 19.51 27.80 11.18
C LEU A 19 19.02 28.44 12.48
N SER A 20 17.95 27.90 13.08
CA SER A 20 17.56 28.04 14.50
C SER A 20 16.27 27.26 14.75
N PHE A 21 16.33 26.17 15.51
CA PHE A 21 16.05 26.10 16.95
C PHE A 21 14.58 25.77 17.26
N ALA A 22 14.40 24.55 17.77
CA ALA A 22 13.55 24.18 18.89
C ALA A 22 12.20 24.90 19.09
N GLY A 23 11.16 24.08 19.23
CA GLY A 23 10.31 24.24 20.41
C GLY A 23 8.81 24.20 20.16
N VAL A 24 8.23 23.06 20.51
CA VAL A 24 7.00 22.95 21.30
C VAL A 24 5.75 23.64 20.75
N LEU A 25 4.85 22.84 20.17
CA LEU A 25 3.46 22.82 20.61
C LEU A 25 2.97 21.38 20.64
N ALA A 26 3.15 20.79 21.83
CA ALA A 26 2.27 19.76 22.34
C ALA A 26 0.89 20.37 22.66
N LEU A 27 -0.10 19.48 22.78
CA LEU A 27 -1.47 19.65 23.30
C LEU A 27 -2.50 20.04 22.22
N ALA A 28 -3.62 19.35 22.05
CA ALA A 28 -4.17 18.17 22.71
C ALA A 28 -5.24 17.57 21.79
N GLY A 29 -5.21 16.26 21.64
CA GLY A 29 -6.15 15.49 20.83
C GLY A 29 -6.01 14.01 21.13
N CYS A 30 -6.28 13.65 22.38
CA CYS A 30 -6.42 12.28 22.84
C CYS A 30 -7.64 11.65 22.16
N GLY A 31 -7.41 10.67 21.30
CA GLY A 31 -8.45 9.87 20.67
C GLY A 31 -7.79 8.76 19.88
N GLY A 32 -7.81 7.55 20.43
CA GLY A 32 -7.02 6.40 19.97
C GLY A 32 -7.05 6.18 18.46
N SER A 33 -5.88 6.01 17.88
CA SER A 33 -5.71 5.30 16.63
C SER A 33 -4.32 4.70 16.65
N ASN A 34 -4.32 3.37 16.65
CA ASN A 34 -3.16 2.51 16.69
C ASN A 34 -2.04 3.04 15.78
N SER A 35 -0.83 3.04 16.34
CA SER A 35 0.42 3.14 15.60
C SER A 35 0.30 2.35 14.30
N VAL A 36 0.36 3.04 13.16
CA VAL A 36 0.62 2.40 11.88
C VAL A 36 2.09 2.00 11.94
N PRO A 37 2.45 0.70 12.05
CA PRO A 37 3.86 0.35 11.92
C PRO A 37 4.27 0.63 10.47
N SER A 38 5.27 1.50 10.32
CA SER A 38 6.01 1.69 9.07
C SER A 38 6.48 0.32 8.53
N PRO A 39 6.44 0.09 7.21
CA PRO A 39 6.83 -1.20 6.65
C PRO A 39 8.34 -1.38 6.83
N THR A 40 8.73 -2.23 7.78
CA THR A 40 10.06 -2.82 7.83
C THR A 40 10.24 -3.64 6.55
N ASN A 41 11.25 -3.27 5.76
CA ASN A 41 11.78 -4.08 4.69
C ASN A 41 12.25 -5.43 5.28
N VAL A 42 11.43 -6.47 5.14
CA VAL A 42 11.81 -7.85 5.44
C VAL A 42 11.82 -8.58 4.11
N GLU A 43 13.01 -8.93 3.63
CA GLU A 43 13.31 -9.76 2.45
C GLU A 43 12.88 -11.23 2.65
N GLY A 44 11.67 -11.45 3.14
CA GLY A 44 11.03 -12.75 3.27
C GLY A 44 9.60 -12.71 2.73
N PRO A 45 9.02 -13.88 2.38
CA PRO A 45 7.62 -13.93 1.97
C PRO A 45 6.76 -13.26 3.05
N PRO A 46 5.72 -12.51 2.66
CA PRO A 46 4.90 -11.80 3.62
C PRO A 46 4.35 -12.77 4.68
N VAL A 47 4.69 -12.55 5.95
CA VAL A 47 4.04 -13.29 7.03
C VAL A 47 2.63 -12.75 7.17
N ILE A 48 1.65 -13.46 6.60
CA ILE A 48 0.25 -13.08 6.68
C ILE A 48 -0.32 -13.58 8.01
N GLY A 49 -0.39 -12.67 8.98
CA GLY A 49 -0.86 -12.97 10.33
C GLY A 49 -2.39 -13.06 10.45
N SER A 50 -3.14 -12.55 9.49
CA SER A 50 -4.60 -12.44 9.55
C SER A 50 -5.26 -12.40 8.17
N LYS A 51 -6.57 -12.64 8.14
CA LYS A 51 -7.41 -12.47 6.95
C LYS A 51 -7.34 -11.05 6.38
N GLU A 52 -7.21 -10.03 7.23
CA GLU A 52 -7.09 -8.63 6.81
C GLU A 52 -5.73 -8.37 6.13
N ALA A 53 -4.65 -8.96 6.63
CA ALA A 53 -3.35 -8.91 5.97
C ALA A 53 -3.38 -9.63 4.62
N LEU A 54 -4.10 -10.75 4.52
CA LEU A 54 -4.33 -11.47 3.26
C LEU A 54 -5.06 -10.59 2.25
N LYS A 55 -6.13 -9.92 2.69
CA LYS A 55 -6.88 -8.96 1.89
C LYS A 55 -6.01 -7.81 1.41
N ALA A 56 -5.20 -7.22 2.30
CA ALA A 56 -4.28 -6.13 1.96
C ALA A 56 -3.29 -6.55 0.87
N ARG A 57 -2.70 -7.75 0.98
CA ARG A 57 -1.82 -8.28 -0.08
C ARG A 57 -2.54 -8.43 -1.41
N PHE A 58 -3.75 -8.96 -1.44
CA PHE A 58 -4.53 -9.03 -2.68
C PHE A 58 -4.93 -7.66 -3.21
N GLN A 59 -5.10 -6.64 -2.37
CA GLN A 59 -5.32 -5.26 -2.81
C GLN A 59 -4.05 -4.64 -3.42
N GLU A 60 -2.87 -4.91 -2.86
CA GLU A 60 -1.59 -4.50 -3.46
C GLU A 60 -1.40 -5.14 -4.84
N LEU A 61 -1.65 -6.45 -4.95
CA LEU A 61 -1.63 -7.17 -6.23
C LEU A 61 -2.69 -6.65 -7.21
N ALA A 62 -3.83 -6.20 -6.71
CA ALA A 62 -4.87 -5.57 -7.52
C ALA A 62 -4.44 -4.20 -8.09
N GLN A 63 -3.49 -3.53 -7.44
CA GLN A 63 -2.94 -2.25 -7.90
C GLN A 63 -1.74 -2.46 -8.83
N SER A 64 -0.82 -3.36 -8.47
CA SER A 64 0.39 -3.63 -9.25
C SER A 64 0.11 -4.48 -10.49
N GLY A 65 -0.82 -5.43 -10.40
CA GLY A 65 -1.09 -6.43 -11.44
C GLY A 65 -0.07 -7.57 -11.47
N GLU A 66 0.73 -7.70 -10.41
CA GLU A 66 1.72 -8.76 -10.27
C GLU A 66 1.06 -10.14 -10.13
N GLY A 67 1.74 -11.15 -10.66
CA GLY A 67 1.36 -12.55 -10.60
C GLY A 67 2.59 -13.44 -10.51
N GLY A 68 2.42 -14.76 -10.53
CA GLY A 68 3.53 -15.70 -10.40
C GLY A 68 4.19 -15.61 -9.02
N SER A 69 5.46 -15.20 -8.96
CA SER A 69 6.25 -15.17 -7.72
C SER A 69 5.65 -14.32 -6.60
N ALA A 70 4.93 -13.24 -6.94
CA ALA A 70 4.25 -12.40 -5.95
C ALA A 70 3.09 -13.12 -5.23
N LEU A 71 2.67 -14.28 -5.75
CA LEU A 71 1.59 -15.10 -5.21
C LEU A 71 2.10 -16.28 -4.39
N GLU A 72 3.41 -16.51 -4.34
CA GLU A 72 3.99 -17.66 -3.63
C GLU A 72 3.59 -17.66 -2.15
N GLY A 73 3.10 -18.80 -1.67
CA GLY A 73 2.63 -18.99 -0.30
C GLY A 73 1.24 -18.43 0.01
N LEU A 74 0.62 -17.64 -0.87
CA LEU A 74 -0.72 -17.09 -0.63
C LEU A 74 -1.82 -18.17 -0.67
N ASP A 75 -1.64 -19.29 -1.36
CA ASP A 75 -2.60 -20.40 -1.36
C ASP A 75 -2.72 -21.05 0.04
N ALA A 76 -1.58 -21.18 0.74
CA ALA A 76 -1.52 -21.71 2.09
C ALA A 76 -2.20 -20.74 3.08
N GLU A 77 -1.99 -19.43 2.88
CA GLU A 77 -2.62 -18.40 3.70
C GLU A 77 -4.13 -18.31 3.45
N ILE A 78 -4.62 -18.50 2.22
CA ILE A 78 -6.06 -18.65 1.94
C ILE A 78 -6.61 -19.85 2.72
N LYS A 79 -5.93 -21.00 2.70
CA LYS A 79 -6.38 -22.20 3.43
C LYS A 79 -6.43 -22.00 4.94
N LYS A 80 -5.50 -21.21 5.46
CA LYS A 80 -5.35 -20.93 6.89
C LYS A 80 -6.35 -19.91 7.42
N HIS A 81 -6.64 -18.85 6.65
CA HIS A 81 -7.46 -17.71 7.11
C HIS A 81 -8.90 -17.72 6.59
N VAL A 82 -9.25 -18.65 5.71
CA VAL A 82 -10.62 -18.82 5.18
C VAL A 82 -11.18 -20.16 5.66
N PRO A 83 -11.95 -20.18 6.78
CA PRO A 83 -12.47 -21.42 7.36
C PRO A 83 -13.66 -22.01 6.59
N ASP A 84 -14.37 -21.18 5.81
CA ASP A 84 -15.49 -21.65 4.99
C ASP A 84 -14.97 -22.38 3.74
N PRO A 85 -15.29 -23.67 3.55
CA PRO A 85 -14.74 -24.47 2.46
C PRO A 85 -15.28 -24.06 1.08
N ALA A 86 -16.49 -23.52 1.00
CA ALA A 86 -17.08 -23.09 -0.28
C ALA A 86 -16.43 -21.78 -0.78
N VAL A 87 -16.23 -20.82 0.12
CA VAL A 87 -15.50 -19.58 -0.14
C VAL A 87 -14.04 -19.89 -0.43
N GLN A 88 -13.40 -20.76 0.36
CA GLN A 88 -12.03 -21.18 0.15
C GLN A 88 -11.82 -21.83 -1.23
N ALA A 89 -12.69 -22.76 -1.64
CA ALA A 89 -12.62 -23.38 -2.96
C ALA A 89 -12.81 -22.36 -4.11
N SER A 90 -13.73 -21.40 -3.93
CA SER A 90 -13.93 -20.31 -4.89
C SER A 90 -12.68 -19.42 -5.01
N LEU A 91 -12.08 -19.08 -3.87
CA LEU A 91 -10.86 -18.26 -3.81
C LEU A 91 -9.66 -18.98 -4.41
N LEU A 92 -9.44 -20.25 -4.08
CA LEU A 92 -8.35 -21.04 -4.66
C LEU A 92 -8.49 -21.21 -6.17
N LYS A 93 -9.73 -21.29 -6.69
CA LYS A 93 -9.98 -21.32 -8.14
C LYS A 93 -9.59 -19.99 -8.80
N ASP A 94 -10.06 -18.86 -8.26
CA ASP A 94 -9.71 -17.53 -8.78
C ASP A 94 -8.19 -17.29 -8.67
N PHE A 95 -7.57 -17.75 -7.57
CA PHE A 95 -6.13 -17.67 -7.34
C PHE A 95 -5.32 -18.53 -8.31
N HIS A 96 -5.78 -19.74 -8.64
CA HIS A 96 -5.11 -20.57 -9.64
C HIS A 96 -5.14 -19.91 -11.02
N VAL A 97 -6.27 -19.31 -11.41
CA VAL A 97 -6.39 -18.54 -12.66
C VAL A 97 -5.44 -17.33 -12.63
N LEU A 98 -5.35 -16.62 -11.51
CA LEU A 98 -4.42 -15.52 -11.31
C LEU A 98 -2.96 -15.97 -11.45
N ASN A 99 -2.59 -17.13 -10.88
CA ASN A 99 -1.22 -17.64 -10.90
C ASN A 99 -0.76 -18.12 -12.28
N VAL A 100 -1.67 -18.67 -13.09
CA VAL A 100 -1.34 -19.05 -14.47
C VAL A 100 -1.48 -17.89 -15.47
N SER A 101 -2.06 -16.76 -15.05
CA SER A 101 -2.28 -15.61 -15.93
C SER A 101 -1.09 -14.65 -15.88
N SER A 102 -0.50 -14.40 -17.04
CA SER A 102 0.55 -13.38 -17.23
C SER A 102 -0.01 -12.01 -17.65
N ASP A 103 -1.34 -11.86 -17.65
CA ASP A 103 -2.01 -10.64 -18.09
C ASP A 103 -2.25 -9.73 -16.89
N ALA A 104 -1.48 -8.63 -16.82
CA ALA A 104 -1.54 -7.70 -15.70
C ALA A 104 -2.95 -7.13 -15.49
N ALA A 105 -3.72 -6.87 -16.55
CA ALA A 105 -5.07 -6.33 -16.41
C ALA A 105 -6.03 -7.37 -15.80
N LYS A 106 -5.94 -8.63 -16.23
CA LYS A 106 -6.68 -9.74 -15.60
C LYS A 106 -6.25 -9.96 -14.16
N ASN A 107 -4.95 -9.84 -13.88
CA ASN A 107 -4.42 -10.02 -12.54
C ASN A 107 -4.97 -8.97 -11.58
N LYS A 108 -5.06 -7.71 -12.01
CA LYS A 108 -5.68 -6.65 -11.20
C LYS A 108 -7.13 -6.96 -10.84
N VAL A 109 -7.91 -7.41 -11.82
CA VAL A 109 -9.34 -7.71 -11.63
C VAL A 109 -9.53 -8.95 -10.73
N LEU A 110 -8.74 -10.00 -10.95
CA LEU A 110 -8.82 -11.24 -10.17
C LEU A 110 -8.36 -11.03 -8.73
N SER A 111 -7.23 -10.34 -8.52
CA SER A 111 -6.74 -10.00 -7.18
C SER A 111 -7.75 -9.13 -6.42
N LYS A 112 -8.39 -8.16 -7.09
CA LYS A 112 -9.47 -7.37 -6.48
C LYS A 112 -10.66 -8.25 -6.09
N ARG A 113 -11.10 -9.14 -6.97
CA ARG A 113 -12.20 -10.08 -6.69
C ARG A 113 -11.90 -10.98 -5.49
N ILE A 114 -10.67 -11.46 -5.37
CA ILE A 114 -10.22 -12.26 -4.22
C ILE A 114 -10.27 -11.41 -2.95
N ALA A 115 -9.77 -10.17 -2.99
CA ALA A 115 -9.82 -9.25 -1.86
C ALA A 115 -11.24 -8.89 -1.41
N ASP A 116 -12.20 -8.76 -2.34
CA ASP A 116 -13.61 -8.49 -2.01
C ASP A 116 -14.32 -9.68 -1.35
N LYS A 117 -13.87 -10.91 -1.63
CA LYS A 117 -14.40 -12.15 -1.05
C LYS A 117 -13.80 -12.47 0.34
N LEU A 118 -12.67 -11.86 0.68
CA LEU A 118 -12.03 -11.91 1.99
C LEU A 118 -12.62 -10.85 2.94
#